data_AF-A0A0B1YKI1-F1
#
_entry.id   AF-A0A0B1YKI1-F1
#
_cell.length_a   1.000
_cell.length_b   1.000
_cell.length_c   1.000
_cell.angle_alpha   90.00
_cell.angle_beta   90.00
_cell.angle_gamma   90.00
#
_symmetry.space_group_name_H-M   'P 1'
#
loop_
_entity.id
_entity.type
_entity.pdbx_description
1 polymer ?
#
loop_
_entity_poly.entity_id
_entity_poly.type
_entity_poly.pdbx_seq_one_letter_code
_entity_poly.pdbx_strand_id
1 'polypeptide(L)'
;MSHEGAGPATQQAAGEHSISKTIVTRTRLSIEFDDEAKVIRISTPGGQRITLDDTARSVTLQDVSNNQVTLAPEGITLRSSGNVTIQAGGALKLDAVQGVSVRAQGSDVSIGGMNITAQAEVALKATSNMTAELSGGATTTVRGGMVMIN
;
A
#
# COMPACT_ATOMS: atom_id res chain seq x y z
N MET A 1 39.51 24.24 20.75
CA MET A 1 39.79 24.29 19.30
C MET A 1 40.68 23.09 19.03
N SER A 2 40.37 22.05 18.26
CA SER A 2 39.36 21.81 17.23
C SER A 2 39.27 20.28 17.04
N HIS A 3 38.11 19.79 16.59
CA HIS A 3 37.85 18.40 16.25
C HIS A 3 38.68 17.91 15.06
N GLU A 4 39.09 16.64 15.05
CA GLU A 4 39.39 15.93 13.81
C GLU A 4 38.68 14.58 13.82
N GLY A 5 37.47 14.58 13.26
CA GLY A 5 36.65 13.40 13.08
C GLY A 5 37.02 12.71 11.77
N ALA A 6 37.38 11.43 11.86
CA ALA A 6 37.52 10.55 10.70
C ALA A 6 36.16 10.41 9.99
N GLY A 7 35.99 11.16 8.89
CA GLY A 7 34.85 11.07 7.98
C GLY A 7 34.71 9.67 7.36
N PRO A 8 33.51 9.30 6.87
CA PRO A 8 33.25 7.98 6.31
C PRO A 8 34.04 7.80 5.01
N ALA A 9 34.69 6.64 4.88
CA ALA A 9 35.46 6.27 3.71
C ALA A 9 34.54 6.05 2.49
N THR A 10 34.67 6.89 1.47
CA THR A 10 34.13 6.66 0.13
C THR A 10 34.90 5.49 -0.47
N GLN A 11 34.28 4.31 -0.55
CA GLN A 11 34.90 3.17 -1.21
C GLN A 11 34.73 3.35 -2.72
N GLN A 12 35.75 3.96 -3.36
CA GLN A 12 35.93 3.96 -4.81
C GLN A 12 36.77 2.74 -5.22
N ALA A 13 36.21 1.92 -6.10
CA ALA A 13 36.92 1.03 -7.03
C ALA A 13 35.87 0.51 -8.03
N ALA A 14 36.09 0.29 -9.31
CA ALA A 14 37.10 0.70 -10.29
C ALA A 14 36.47 0.25 -11.63
N GLY A 15 36.39 1.13 -12.63
CA GLY A 15 35.81 0.83 -13.93
C GLY A 15 35.40 2.10 -14.66
N GLU A 16 36.04 2.39 -15.77
CA GLU A 16 35.78 3.56 -16.62
C GLU A 16 34.30 3.56 -17.05
N HIS A 17 33.61 4.68 -16.79
CA HIS A 17 32.18 4.97 -17.07
C HIS A 17 31.09 4.48 -16.11
N SER A 18 31.36 4.03 -14.89
CA SER A 18 30.28 3.93 -13.90
C SER A 18 29.94 5.31 -13.34
N ILE A 19 28.91 5.98 -13.86
CA ILE A 19 28.40 7.27 -13.33
C ILE A 19 27.51 7.00 -12.11
N SER A 20 28.03 6.25 -11.14
CA SER A 20 27.33 5.99 -9.89
C SER A 20 28.16 6.48 -8.71
N LYS A 21 27.47 7.11 -7.76
CA LYS A 21 28.06 7.59 -6.50
C LYS A 21 27.29 7.00 -5.33
N THR A 22 28.02 6.50 -4.34
CA THR A 22 27.40 5.92 -3.15
C THR A 22 28.02 6.51 -1.89
N ILE A 23 27.16 6.88 -0.95
CA ILE A 23 27.54 7.23 0.42
C ILE A 23 27.24 6.01 1.28
N VAL A 24 28.24 5.51 2.01
CA VAL A 24 28.11 4.31 2.86
C VAL A 24 28.56 4.64 4.29
N THR A 25 27.77 4.24 5.29
CA THR A 25 28.15 4.37 6.70
C THR A 25 29.02 3.20 7.16
N ARG A 26 29.67 3.32 8.33
CA ARG A 26 30.46 2.21 8.92
C ARG A 26 29.64 0.93 9.11
N THR A 27 28.34 1.05 9.33
CA THR A 27 27.41 -0.07 9.50
C THR A 27 26.74 -0.51 8.18
N ARG A 28 27.23 -0.05 7.03
CA ARG A 28 26.74 -0.38 5.67
C ARG A 28 25.32 0.08 5.34
N LEU A 29 24.82 1.11 6.01
CA LEU A 29 23.68 1.87 5.46
C LEU A 29 24.17 2.62 4.22
N SER A 30 23.39 2.63 3.13
CA SER A 30 23.81 3.25 1.87
C SER A 30 22.77 4.18 1.26
N ILE A 31 23.27 5.22 0.59
CA ILE A 31 22.53 6.04 -0.37
C ILE A 31 23.31 5.99 -1.68
N GLU A 32 22.68 5.51 -2.74
CA GLU A 32 23.26 5.32 -4.07
C GLU A 32 22.56 6.25 -5.07
N PHE A 33 23.37 6.95 -5.87
CA PHE A 33 22.97 7.75 -7.02
C PHE A 33 23.51 7.05 -8.26
N ASP A 34 22.62 6.60 -9.12
CA ASP A 34 22.94 5.94 -10.38
C ASP A 34 22.52 6.89 -11.50
N ASP A 35 23.46 7.71 -11.99
CA ASP A 35 23.17 8.76 -12.97
C ASP A 35 22.89 8.16 -14.37
N GLU A 36 23.39 6.95 -14.63
CA GLU A 36 23.14 6.23 -15.88
C GLU A 36 21.69 5.70 -15.92
N ALA A 37 21.28 4.98 -14.89
CA ALA A 37 19.90 4.47 -14.79
C ALA A 37 18.89 5.55 -14.37
N LYS A 38 19.37 6.69 -13.85
CA LYS A 38 18.58 7.77 -13.24
C LYS A 38 17.78 7.28 -12.03
N VAL A 39 18.48 6.61 -11.11
CA VAL A 39 17.88 6.00 -9.92
C VAL A 39 18.59 6.47 -8.65
N ILE A 40 17.81 6.75 -7.61
CA ILE A 40 18.32 6.97 -6.25
C ILE A 40 17.83 5.82 -5.37
N ARG A 41 18.74 5.17 -4.63
CA ARG A 41 18.42 4.06 -3.73
C ARG A 41 18.93 4.32 -2.32
N ILE A 42 18.06 4.17 -1.32
CA ILE A 42 18.42 4.17 0.10
C ILE A 42 18.26 2.74 0.60
N SER A 43 19.32 2.12 1.10
CA SER A 43 19.28 0.70 1.52
C SER A 43 19.87 0.48 2.91
N THR A 44 19.31 -0.49 3.62
CA THR A 44 19.86 -1.03 4.87
C THR A 44 20.50 -2.40 4.64
N PRO A 45 21.50 -2.82 5.44
CA PRO A 45 22.07 -4.17 5.34
C PRO A 45 21.05 -5.28 5.56
N GLY A 46 19.99 -4.98 6.32
CA GLY A 46 18.88 -5.90 6.54
C GLY A 46 18.09 -6.20 5.27
N GLY A 47 18.14 -5.34 4.24
CA GLY A 47 17.45 -5.53 2.96
C GLY A 47 16.26 -4.60 2.73
N GLN A 48 15.95 -3.69 3.66
CA GLN A 48 14.96 -2.63 3.46
C GLN A 48 15.48 -1.59 2.47
N ARG A 49 14.61 -1.10 1.58
CA ARG A 49 14.99 -0.19 0.49
C ARG A 49 13.91 0.86 0.19
N ILE A 50 14.37 2.05 -0.16
CA ILE A 50 13.58 3.08 -0.86
C ILE A 50 14.25 3.33 -2.22
N THR A 51 13.46 3.37 -3.30
CA THR A 51 13.93 3.59 -4.67
C THR A 51 13.13 4.71 -5.32
N LEU A 52 13.80 5.71 -5.89
CA LEU A 52 13.23 6.72 -6.78
C LEU A 52 13.81 6.46 -8.17
N ASP A 53 12.98 6.18 -9.16
CA ASP A 53 13.40 5.78 -10.51
C ASP A 53 12.72 6.65 -11.57
N ASP A 54 13.49 7.51 -12.23
CA ASP A 54 12.97 8.42 -13.27
C ASP A 54 12.66 7.70 -14.59
N THR A 55 13.33 6.58 -14.86
CA THR A 55 13.12 5.78 -16.07
C THR A 55 11.79 5.05 -15.99
N ALA A 56 11.52 4.39 -14.85
CA ALA A 56 10.24 3.78 -14.56
C ALA A 56 9.16 4.78 -14.12
N ARG A 57 9.55 6.03 -13.81
CA ARG A 57 8.69 7.08 -13.24
C ARG A 57 7.99 6.63 -11.96
N SER A 58 8.74 5.98 -11.07
CA SER A 58 8.19 5.34 -9.88
C SER A 58 8.95 5.66 -8.60
N VAL A 59 8.24 5.56 -7.47
CA VAL A 59 8.81 5.59 -6.13
C VAL A 59 8.36 4.32 -5.40
N THR A 60 9.32 3.56 -4.89
CA THR A 60 9.06 2.28 -4.22
C THR A 60 9.67 2.25 -2.82
N LEU A 61 8.91 1.80 -1.84
CA LEU A 61 9.39 1.43 -0.50
C LEU A 61 9.18 -0.06 -0.33
N GLN A 62 10.22 -0.79 0.05
CA GLN A 62 10.17 -2.25 0.19
C GLN A 62 10.92 -2.70 1.45
N ASP A 63 10.31 -3.64 2.19
CA ASP A 63 10.96 -4.31 3.31
C ASP A 63 11.43 -5.74 2.95
N VAL A 64 12.03 -6.40 3.93
CA VAL A 64 12.58 -7.76 3.81
C VAL A 64 11.51 -8.85 3.74
N SER A 65 10.29 -8.53 4.13
CA SER A 65 9.15 -9.46 4.19
C SER A 65 8.25 -9.35 2.96
N ASN A 66 8.71 -8.67 1.90
CA ASN A 66 7.94 -8.39 0.69
C ASN A 66 6.72 -7.49 0.90
N ASN A 67 6.71 -6.65 1.94
CA ASN A 67 5.78 -5.53 2.04
C ASN A 67 6.28 -4.39 1.16
N GLN A 68 5.39 -3.79 0.37
CA GLN A 68 5.75 -2.79 -0.63
C GLN A 68 4.70 -1.68 -0.75
N VAL A 69 5.18 -0.45 -0.90
CA VAL A 69 4.42 0.72 -1.34
C VAL A 69 5.02 1.21 -2.65
N THR A 70 4.20 1.32 -3.70
CA THR A 70 4.64 1.79 -5.01
C THR A 70 3.75 2.93 -5.49
N LEU A 71 4.37 4.03 -5.90
CA LEU A 71 3.75 5.13 -6.63
C LEU A 71 4.31 5.12 -8.05
N ALA A 72 3.45 5.07 -9.06
CA ALA A 72 3.83 4.92 -10.46
C ALA A 72 2.79 5.59 -11.38
N PRO A 73 3.01 5.71 -12.70
CA PRO A 73 2.07 6.39 -13.61
C PRO A 73 0.66 5.78 -13.60
N GLU A 74 0.53 4.49 -13.34
CA GLU A 74 -0.73 3.77 -13.21
C GLU A 74 -1.47 4.01 -11.88
N GLY A 75 -0.80 4.57 -10.86
CA GLY A 75 -1.40 4.92 -9.57
C GLY A 75 -0.56 4.49 -8.36
N ILE A 76 -1.25 4.08 -7.29
CA ILE A 76 -0.64 3.74 -6.00
C ILE A 76 -1.01 2.29 -5.63
N THR A 77 -0.01 1.50 -5.25
CA THR A 77 -0.19 0.13 -4.75
C THR A 77 0.37 -0.01 -3.34
N LEU A 78 -0.41 -0.63 -2.45
CA LEU A 78 0.00 -1.09 -1.13
C LEU A 78 -0.13 -2.61 -1.08
N ARG A 79 0.98 -3.32 -0.93
CA ARG A 79 1.04 -4.79 -0.89
C ARG A 79 1.69 -5.26 0.40
N SER A 80 1.12 -6.31 1.00
CA SER A 80 1.72 -7.03 2.13
C SER A 80 1.64 -8.53 1.88
N SER A 81 2.66 -9.26 2.36
CA SER A 81 2.61 -10.73 2.46
C SER A 81 1.86 -11.21 3.71
N GLY A 82 1.65 -10.32 4.67
CA GLY A 82 0.89 -10.55 5.90
C GLY A 82 -0.32 -9.63 5.99
N ASN A 83 -0.62 -9.17 7.20
CA ASN A 83 -1.79 -8.34 7.48
C ASN A 83 -1.55 -6.87 7.12
N VAL A 84 -2.58 -6.21 6.58
CA VAL A 84 -2.66 -4.75 6.48
C VAL A 84 -3.72 -4.26 7.46
N THR A 85 -3.35 -3.36 8.36
CA THR A 85 -4.26 -2.74 9.33
C THR A 85 -4.30 -1.24 9.11
N ILE A 86 -5.51 -0.70 8.88
CA ILE A 86 -5.75 0.73 8.70
C ILE A 86 -6.63 1.20 9.86
N GLN A 87 -6.07 2.03 10.73
CA GLN A 87 -6.74 2.59 11.90
C GLN A 87 -6.72 4.11 11.85
N ALA A 88 -7.85 4.74 12.12
CA ALA A 88 -7.97 6.19 12.22
C ALA A 88 -8.66 6.54 13.54
N GLY A 89 -8.08 7.47 14.31
CA GLY A 89 -8.73 8.01 15.52
C GLY A 89 -9.88 8.98 15.21
N GLY A 90 -9.95 9.46 13.97
CA GLY A 90 -11.05 10.27 13.44
C GLY A 90 -11.83 9.53 12.37
N ALA A 91 -12.07 10.18 11.23
CA ALA A 91 -12.80 9.59 10.10
C ALA A 91 -11.86 8.93 9.07
N LEU A 92 -12.29 7.81 8.48
CA LEU A 92 -11.72 7.24 7.27
C LEU A 92 -12.75 7.43 6.13
N LYS A 93 -12.33 8.06 5.03
CA LYS A 93 -13.19 8.34 3.87
C LYS A 93 -12.56 7.74 2.61
N LEU A 94 -13.38 7.02 1.83
CA LEU A 94 -12.99 6.35 0.59
C LEU A 94 -13.97 6.75 -0.52
N ASP A 95 -13.52 7.56 -1.48
CA ASP A 95 -14.32 7.98 -2.64
C ASP A 95 -13.59 7.62 -3.94
N ALA A 96 -14.34 7.11 -4.91
CA ALA A 96 -13.83 6.84 -6.25
C ALA A 96 -14.90 7.15 -7.30
N VAL A 97 -14.50 7.78 -8.41
CA VAL A 97 -15.40 8.17 -9.50
C VAL A 97 -15.85 6.96 -10.32
N GLN A 98 -14.93 6.05 -10.63
CA GLN A 98 -15.23 4.89 -11.49
C GLN A 98 -15.76 3.69 -10.70
N GLY A 99 -15.29 3.49 -9.46
CA GLY A 99 -15.80 2.43 -8.60
C GLY A 99 -14.84 2.03 -7.48
N VAL A 100 -15.38 1.26 -6.55
CA VAL A 100 -14.66 0.62 -5.45
C VAL A 100 -14.96 -0.87 -5.49
N SER A 101 -13.94 -1.71 -5.28
CA SER A 101 -14.12 -3.15 -5.16
C SER A 101 -13.49 -3.67 -3.87
N VAL A 102 -14.28 -4.40 -3.09
CA VAL A 102 -13.86 -5.07 -1.85
C VAL A 102 -14.13 -6.56 -2.03
N ARG A 103 -13.09 -7.38 -1.89
CA ARG A 103 -13.17 -8.84 -2.11
C ARG A 103 -12.27 -9.57 -1.10
N ALA A 104 -12.79 -10.65 -0.55
CA ALA A 104 -12.02 -11.67 0.17
C ALA A 104 -12.21 -13.01 -0.56
N GLN A 105 -11.12 -13.63 -1.02
CA GLN A 105 -11.19 -14.85 -1.83
C GLN A 105 -11.19 -16.13 -0.97
N GLY A 106 -10.50 -16.09 0.18
CA GLY A 106 -10.35 -17.24 1.06
C GLY A 106 -11.12 -17.15 2.38
N SER A 107 -11.88 -16.07 2.61
CA SER A 107 -12.56 -15.80 3.88
C SER A 107 -13.64 -14.72 3.70
N ASP A 108 -14.10 -14.15 4.81
CA ASP A 108 -15.25 -13.28 4.88
C ASP A 108 -14.90 -11.80 4.70
N VAL A 109 -15.87 -11.02 4.22
CA VAL A 109 -15.88 -9.57 4.37
C VAL A 109 -16.83 -9.23 5.51
N SER A 110 -16.29 -8.76 6.64
CA SER A 110 -17.10 -8.31 7.78
C SER A 110 -17.23 -6.79 7.77
N ILE A 111 -18.47 -6.30 7.89
CA ILE A 111 -18.80 -4.87 7.95
C ILE A 111 -19.63 -4.64 9.20
N GLY A 112 -19.16 -3.75 10.08
CA GLY A 112 -19.81 -3.47 11.35
C GLY A 112 -19.63 -2.02 11.78
N GLY A 113 -20.57 -1.53 12.57
CA GLY A 113 -20.61 -0.18 13.11
C GLY A 113 -21.89 0.03 13.91
N MET A 114 -22.01 1.14 14.63
CA MET A 114 -23.26 1.46 15.33
C MET A 114 -24.44 1.62 14.36
N ASN A 115 -24.17 2.17 13.16
CA ASN A 115 -25.12 2.28 12.05
C ASN A 115 -24.40 1.94 10.75
N ILE A 116 -25.09 1.26 9.83
CA ILE A 116 -24.63 1.01 8.47
C ILE A 116 -25.68 1.52 7.49
N THR A 117 -25.27 2.36 6.54
CA THR A 117 -26.12 2.86 5.45
C THR A 117 -25.52 2.42 4.13
N ALA A 118 -26.28 1.62 3.37
CA ALA A 118 -25.95 1.24 2.01
C ALA A 118 -26.99 1.83 1.06
N GLN A 119 -26.57 2.72 0.16
CA GLN A 119 -27.44 3.41 -0.77
C GLN A 119 -26.86 3.30 -2.19
N ALA A 120 -27.73 3.01 -3.16
CA ALA A 120 -27.41 3.02 -4.58
C ALA A 120 -28.51 3.78 -5.33
N GLU A 121 -28.14 4.62 -6.31
CA GLU A 121 -29.09 5.44 -7.06
C GLU A 121 -29.84 4.65 -8.12
N VAL A 122 -29.15 3.72 -8.79
CA VAL A 122 -29.71 2.93 -9.89
C VAL A 122 -30.15 1.55 -9.42
N ALA A 123 -29.26 0.79 -8.78
CA ALA A 123 -29.57 -0.56 -8.33
C ALA A 123 -28.67 -1.00 -7.16
N LEU A 124 -29.25 -1.66 -6.17
CA LEU A 124 -28.54 -2.39 -5.13
C LEU A 124 -28.74 -3.89 -5.36
N LYS A 125 -27.64 -4.64 -5.53
CA LYS A 125 -27.68 -6.10 -5.70
C LYS A 125 -26.88 -6.78 -4.59
N ALA A 126 -27.55 -7.64 -3.82
CA ALA A 126 -26.94 -8.51 -2.83
C ALA A 126 -27.30 -9.96 -3.16
N THR A 127 -26.30 -10.79 -3.48
CA THR A 127 -26.49 -12.18 -3.89
C THR A 127 -25.59 -13.11 -3.11
N SER A 128 -26.09 -14.29 -2.76
CA SER A 128 -25.32 -15.39 -2.18
C SER A 128 -25.52 -16.66 -3.01
N ASN A 129 -24.48 -17.46 -3.13
CA ASN A 129 -24.54 -18.76 -3.82
C ASN A 129 -25.06 -19.89 -2.93
N MET A 130 -25.04 -19.72 -1.61
CA MET A 130 -25.43 -20.75 -0.65
C MET A 130 -26.56 -20.24 0.26
N THR A 131 -26.25 -19.27 1.11
CA THR A 131 -27.18 -18.75 2.12
C THR A 131 -27.14 -17.23 2.18
N ALA A 132 -28.30 -16.59 2.23
CA ALA A 132 -28.45 -15.18 2.56
C ALA A 132 -29.42 -15.06 3.74
N GLU A 133 -29.02 -14.30 4.77
CA GLU A 133 -29.84 -14.07 5.96
C GLU A 133 -29.98 -12.57 6.20
N LEU A 134 -31.19 -12.13 6.55
CA LEU A 134 -31.49 -10.78 7.01
C LEU A 134 -32.23 -10.88 8.35
N SER A 135 -31.56 -10.52 9.44
CA SER A 135 -32.11 -10.60 10.80
C SER A 135 -31.95 -9.27 11.55
N GLY A 136 -32.92 -8.96 12.40
CA GLY A 136 -32.99 -7.75 13.22
C GLY A 136 -33.46 -8.13 14.61
N GLY A 137 -32.77 -7.65 15.65
CA GLY A 137 -32.96 -8.14 17.02
C GLY A 137 -34.38 -7.96 17.57
N ALA A 138 -34.96 -6.77 17.39
CA ALA A 138 -36.36 -6.50 17.75
C ALA A 138 -37.29 -6.56 16.55
N THR A 139 -36.88 -5.98 15.42
CA THR A 139 -37.68 -5.89 14.20
C THR A 139 -36.80 -5.92 12.97
N THR A 140 -37.24 -6.62 11.93
CA THR A 140 -36.72 -6.48 10.56
C THR A 140 -37.80 -5.86 9.70
N THR A 141 -37.50 -4.74 9.02
CA THR A 141 -38.44 -4.09 8.10
C THR A 141 -37.90 -4.14 6.68
N VAL A 142 -38.67 -4.72 5.76
CA VAL A 142 -38.39 -4.74 4.32
C VAL A 142 -39.53 -4.01 3.61
N ARG A 143 -39.20 -3.01 2.79
CA ARG A 143 -40.17 -2.20 2.04
C ARG A 143 -39.78 -2.15 0.58
N GLY A 144 -40.78 -2.27 -0.30
CA GLY A 144 -40.65 -2.11 -1.74
C GLY A 144 -42.03 -2.06 -2.37
N GLY A 145 -42.13 -1.56 -3.61
CA GLY A 145 -43.40 -1.58 -4.35
C GLY A 145 -43.92 -3.01 -4.58
N MET A 146 -42.99 -3.97 -4.68
CA MET A 146 -43.25 -5.41 -4.69
C MET A 146 -42.12 -6.11 -3.92
N VAL A 147 -42.48 -7.07 -3.07
CA VAL A 147 -41.53 -7.93 -2.35
C VAL A 147 -41.88 -9.37 -2.69
N MET A 148 -40.98 -10.05 -3.39
CA MET A 148 -41.14 -11.47 -3.73
C MET A 148 -40.37 -12.29 -2.69
N ILE A 149 -41.06 -13.22 -2.03
CA ILE A 149 -40.48 -14.19 -1.09
C ILE A 149 -40.88 -15.57 -1.61
N ASN A 150 -39.90 -16.42 -1.91
CA ASN A 150 -40.11 -17.77 -2.43
C ASN A 150 -39.09 -18.78 -1.90
#